data_AF-A0A836SY85-F1
#
_entry.id   AF-A0A836SY85-F1
#
_cell.length_a   1.000
_cell.length_b   1.000
_cell.length_c   1.000
_cell.angle_alpha   90.00
_cell.angle_beta   90.00
_cell.angle_gamma   90.00
#
_symmetry.space_group_name_H-M   'P 1'
#
loop_
_entity.id
_entity.type
_entity.pdbx_description
1 polymer ?
#
loop_
_entity_poly.entity_id
_entity_poly.type
_entity_poly.pdbx_seq_one_letter_code
_entity_poly.pdbx_strand_id
1 'polypeptide(L)'
;MNLPKDDELRILFETINKQIENISAFNKYLSHELKTPLMSIMSQLDVLSIKYPNENIAQLKDKILFIKNIIDSLNYLLLIEAKKYKIQYSDFNICEFIKDYCQKINLNAQIMCNHNTIKTSKELFSLVLKNLLENMKKYSLKDPQITITDKFISFENKSTQIKNIEKLTEKFYKE
;
A
#
# COMPACT_ATOMS: atom_id res chain seq x y z
N MET A 1 -47.72 4.36 -25.18
CA MET A 1 -46.67 3.33 -25.05
C MET A 1 -45.34 4.02 -25.30
N ASN A 2 -44.66 4.41 -24.22
CA ASN A 2 -43.28 4.92 -24.16
C ASN A 2 -42.93 4.86 -22.67
N LEU A 3 -42.17 3.86 -22.24
CA LEU A 3 -41.48 3.97 -20.96
C LEU A 3 -40.49 5.13 -21.14
N PRO A 4 -40.54 6.17 -20.28
CA PRO A 4 -39.75 7.37 -20.50
C PRO A 4 -38.27 6.99 -20.39
N LYS A 5 -37.41 7.55 -21.24
CA LYS A 5 -35.95 7.28 -21.33
C LYS A 5 -35.24 7.25 -19.96
N ASP A 6 -35.82 7.87 -18.95
CA ASP A 6 -35.35 7.89 -17.57
C ASP A 6 -35.40 6.51 -16.88
N ASP A 7 -36.38 5.64 -17.20
CA ASP A 7 -36.45 4.28 -16.65
C ASP A 7 -35.40 3.36 -17.27
N GLU A 8 -35.14 3.49 -18.58
CA GLU A 8 -34.05 2.76 -19.25
C GLU A 8 -32.68 3.19 -18.72
N LEU A 9 -32.47 4.49 -18.53
CA LEU A 9 -31.26 5.03 -17.89
C LEU A 9 -31.12 4.52 -16.46
N ARG A 10 -32.20 4.49 -15.67
CA ARG A 10 -32.17 3.97 -14.30
C ARG A 10 -31.79 2.49 -14.26
N ILE A 11 -32.40 1.66 -15.11
CA ILE A 11 -32.08 0.23 -15.22
C ILE A 11 -30.62 0.03 -15.67
N LEU A 12 -30.12 0.86 -16.60
CA LEU A 12 -28.73 0.83 -17.03
C LEU A 12 -27.78 1.19 -15.87
N PHE A 13 -28.07 2.25 -15.12
CA PHE A 13 -27.29 2.64 -13.93
C PHE A 13 -27.28 1.55 -12.87
N GLU A 14 -28.43 0.94 -12.57
CA GLU A 14 -28.54 -0.18 -11.63
C GLU A 14 -27.73 -1.39 -12.11
N THR A 15 -27.77 -1.70 -13.40
CA THR A 15 -27.00 -2.80 -14.00
C THR A 15 -25.49 -2.54 -13.92
N ILE A 16 -25.04 -1.34 -14.24
CA ILE A 16 -23.63 -0.94 -14.14
C ILE A 16 -23.15 -1.03 -12.69
N ASN A 17 -23.93 -0.49 -11.73
CA ASN A 17 -23.58 -0.57 -10.31
C ASN A 17 -23.46 -2.03 -9.85
N LYS A 18 -24.40 -2.89 -10.24
CA LYS A 18 -24.35 -4.32 -9.92
C LYS A 18 -23.13 -5.01 -10.52
N GLN A 19 -22.73 -4.66 -11.75
CA GLN A 19 -21.51 -5.19 -12.35
C GLN A 19 -20.26 -4.73 -11.59
N ILE A 20 -20.18 -3.46 -11.19
CA ILE A 20 -19.09 -2.93 -10.36
C ILE A 20 -18.99 -3.69 -9.04
N GLU A 21 -20.12 -3.94 -8.37
CA GLU A 21 -20.15 -4.72 -7.13
C GLU A 21 -19.68 -6.17 -7.33
N ASN A 22 -20.10 -6.82 -8.41
CA ASN A 22 -19.67 -8.17 -8.74
C ASN A 22 -18.16 -8.26 -9.02
N ILE A 23 -17.61 -7.29 -9.76
CA ILE A 23 -16.16 -7.21 -10.01
C ILE A 23 -15.39 -6.99 -8.70
N SER A 24 -15.89 -6.11 -7.83
CA SER A 24 -15.30 -5.88 -6.51
C SER A 24 -15.30 -7.15 -5.64
N ALA A 25 -16.42 -7.87 -5.61
CA ALA A 25 -16.56 -9.13 -4.88
C ALA A 25 -15.64 -10.23 -5.44
N PHE A 26 -15.56 -10.35 -6.76
CA PHE A 26 -14.67 -11.29 -7.43
C PHE A 26 -13.20 -11.00 -7.11
N ASN A 27 -12.77 -9.74 -7.19
CA ASN A 27 -11.39 -9.36 -6.87
C ASN A 27 -11.04 -9.62 -5.39
N LYS A 28 -11.99 -9.40 -4.48
CA LYS A 28 -11.82 -9.72 -3.05
C LYS A 28 -11.68 -11.23 -2.83
N TYR A 29 -12.50 -12.04 -3.50
CA TYR A 29 -12.41 -13.50 -3.46
C TYR A 29 -11.07 -13.98 -4.03
N LEU A 30 -10.70 -13.54 -5.23
CA LEU A 30 -9.44 -13.89 -5.88
C LEU A 30 -8.23 -13.54 -5.02
N SER A 31 -8.25 -12.38 -4.36
CA SER A 31 -7.20 -12.00 -3.42
C SER A 31 -7.06 -12.95 -2.24
N HIS A 32 -8.17 -13.43 -1.68
CA HIS A 32 -8.16 -14.41 -0.59
C HIS A 32 -7.60 -15.75 -1.06
N GLU A 33 -8.09 -16.25 -2.21
CA GLU A 33 -7.65 -17.51 -2.80
C GLU A 33 -6.20 -17.50 -3.25
N LEU A 34 -5.62 -16.33 -3.58
CA LEU A 34 -4.18 -16.20 -3.87
C LEU A 34 -3.33 -16.12 -2.59
N LYS A 35 -3.83 -15.54 -1.50
CA LYS A 35 -3.08 -15.44 -0.23
C LYS A 35 -2.77 -16.82 0.35
N THR A 36 -3.73 -17.74 0.31
CA THR A 36 -3.59 -19.10 0.86
C THR A 36 -2.41 -19.88 0.27
N PRO A 37 -2.29 -20.08 -1.06
CA PRO A 37 -1.16 -20.78 -1.65
C PRO A 37 0.15 -20.02 -1.46
N LEU A 38 0.15 -18.68 -1.48
CA LEU A 38 1.36 -17.89 -1.20
C LEU A 38 1.87 -18.09 0.24
N MET A 39 0.98 -18.15 1.23
CA MET A 39 1.33 -18.46 2.62
C MET A 39 1.86 -19.88 2.77
N SER A 40 1.28 -20.85 2.06
CA SER A 40 1.78 -22.23 2.04
C SER A 40 3.21 -22.29 1.48
N ILE A 41 3.48 -21.62 0.35
CA ILE A 41 4.84 -21.57 -0.22
C ILE A 41 5.80 -20.86 0.75
N MET A 42 5.39 -19.75 1.36
CA MET A 42 6.20 -19.03 2.34
C MET A 42 6.60 -19.92 3.52
N SER A 43 5.65 -20.67 4.08
CA SER A 43 5.91 -21.61 5.19
C SER A 43 6.90 -22.72 4.79
N GLN A 44 6.76 -23.27 3.58
CA GLN A 44 7.72 -24.25 3.08
C GLN A 44 9.13 -23.66 2.93
N LEU A 45 9.23 -22.41 2.47
CA LEU A 45 10.50 -21.69 2.38
C LEU A 45 11.08 -21.34 3.74
N ASP A 46 10.25 -21.08 4.76
CA ASP A 46 10.71 -20.89 6.13
C ASP A 46 11.39 -22.16 6.65
N VAL A 47 10.75 -23.31 6.50
CA VAL A 47 11.34 -24.61 6.86
C VAL A 47 12.63 -24.89 6.08
N LEU A 48 12.62 -24.64 4.76
CA LEU A 48 13.81 -24.85 3.92
C LEU A 48 14.96 -23.91 4.30
N SER A 49 14.68 -22.65 4.65
CA SER A 49 15.71 -21.67 5.03
C SER A 49 16.41 -22.02 6.35
N ILE A 50 15.71 -22.69 7.27
CA ILE A 50 16.30 -23.17 8.53
C ILE A 50 17.25 -24.33 8.25
N LYS A 51 16.85 -25.24 7.35
CA LYS A 51 17.62 -26.45 7.04
C LYS A 51 18.78 -26.19 6.06
N TYR A 52 18.61 -25.23 5.16
CA TYR A 52 19.54 -24.88 4.09
C TYR A 52 19.56 -23.35 3.90
N PRO A 53 20.35 -22.60 4.67
CA PRO A 53 20.50 -21.16 4.45
C PRO A 53 21.07 -20.93 3.05
N ASN A 54 20.25 -20.34 2.17
CA ASN A 54 20.56 -20.15 0.76
C ASN A 54 19.98 -18.81 0.28
N GLU A 55 20.80 -18.00 -0.39
CA GLU A 55 20.39 -16.70 -0.94
C GLU A 55 19.20 -16.81 -1.91
N ASN A 56 19.10 -17.90 -2.69
CA ASN A 56 17.97 -18.13 -3.59
C ASN A 56 16.65 -18.31 -2.83
N ILE A 57 16.69 -18.90 -1.63
CA ILE A 57 15.50 -19.05 -0.78
C ILE A 57 15.09 -17.68 -0.24
N ALA A 58 16.05 -16.85 0.19
CA ALA A 58 15.77 -15.48 0.62
C ALA A 58 15.15 -14.65 -0.51
N GLN A 59 15.72 -14.70 -1.71
CA GLN A 59 15.18 -14.02 -2.89
C GLN A 59 13.76 -14.48 -3.25
N LEU A 60 13.46 -15.78 -3.11
CA LEU A 60 12.13 -16.31 -3.40
C LEU A 60 11.10 -15.84 -2.35
N LYS A 61 11.48 -15.78 -1.08
CA LYS A 61 10.64 -15.19 -0.02
C LYS A 61 10.34 -13.72 -0.30
N ASP A 62 11.35 -12.95 -0.72
CA ASP A 62 11.16 -11.54 -1.09
C ASP A 62 10.16 -11.37 -2.25
N LYS A 63 10.23 -12.25 -3.25
CA LYS A 63 9.26 -12.26 -4.37
C LYS A 63 7.84 -12.60 -3.91
N ILE A 64 7.68 -13.58 -3.02
CA ILE A 64 6.36 -13.93 -2.47
C ILE A 64 5.80 -12.79 -1.63
N LEU A 65 6.63 -12.18 -0.79
CA LEU A 65 6.25 -11.01 0.01
C LEU A 65 5.85 -9.84 -0.88
N PHE A 66 6.56 -9.62 -1.98
CA PHE A 66 6.20 -8.63 -3.00
C PHE A 66 4.82 -8.90 -3.62
N ILE A 67 4.53 -10.14 -4.02
CA ILE A 67 3.21 -10.51 -4.55
C ILE A 67 2.12 -10.31 -3.50
N LYS A 68 2.36 -10.73 -2.25
CA LYS A 68 1.43 -10.50 -1.14
C LYS A 68 1.15 -9.00 -0.95
N ASN A 69 2.19 -8.17 -1.02
CA ASN A 69 2.06 -6.72 -0.90
C ASN A 69 1.20 -6.13 -2.03
N ILE A 70 1.34 -6.61 -3.28
CA ILE A 70 0.48 -6.20 -4.39
C ILE A 70 -0.99 -6.56 -4.10
N ILE A 71 -1.26 -7.80 -3.67
CA ILE A 71 -2.61 -8.25 -3.36
C ILE A 71 -3.21 -7.41 -2.23
N ASP A 72 -2.45 -7.15 -1.17
CA ASP A 72 -2.91 -6.32 -0.05
C ASP A 72 -3.25 -4.90 -0.54
N SER A 73 -2.39 -4.26 -1.33
CA SER A 73 -2.64 -2.93 -1.91
C SER A 73 -3.89 -2.90 -2.82
N LEU A 74 -4.12 -3.95 -3.63
CA LEU A 74 -5.31 -4.04 -4.47
C LEU A 74 -6.59 -4.14 -3.64
N ASN A 75 -6.59 -4.89 -2.54
CA ASN A 75 -7.75 -4.97 -1.65
C ASN A 75 -8.08 -3.62 -1.00
N TYR A 76 -7.05 -2.91 -0.52
CA TYR A 76 -7.24 -1.59 0.05
C TYR A 76 -7.82 -0.62 -0.98
N LEU A 77 -7.30 -0.64 -2.21
CA LEU A 77 -7.82 0.19 -3.30
C LEU A 77 -9.30 -0.10 -3.56
N LEU A 78 -9.70 -1.37 -3.64
CA LEU A 78 -11.10 -1.76 -3.86
C LEU A 78 -12.02 -1.31 -2.73
N LEU A 79 -11.59 -1.42 -1.47
CA LEU A 79 -12.39 -1.00 -0.31
C LEU A 79 -12.56 0.52 -0.27
N ILE A 80 -11.52 1.27 -0.62
CA ILE A 80 -11.52 2.73 -0.68
C ILE A 80 -12.42 3.20 -1.82
N GLU A 81 -12.27 2.64 -3.03
CA GLU A 81 -13.08 3.00 -4.21
C GLU A 81 -14.56 2.71 -4.01
N ALA A 82 -14.89 1.58 -3.37
CA ALA A 82 -16.27 1.24 -3.05
C ALA A 82 -16.88 2.11 -1.93
N LYS A 83 -16.12 3.04 -1.33
CA LYS A 83 -16.48 3.80 -0.12
C LYS A 83 -16.93 2.90 1.06
N LYS A 84 -16.50 1.63 1.05
CA LYS A 84 -16.84 0.62 2.07
C LYS A 84 -15.79 0.54 3.18
N TYR A 85 -14.70 1.30 3.08
CA TYR A 85 -13.67 1.36 4.12
C TYR A 85 -14.10 2.26 5.28
N LYS A 86 -14.28 1.68 6.47
CA LYS A 86 -14.59 2.43 7.69
C LYS A 86 -13.31 2.95 8.33
N ILE A 87 -13.12 4.27 8.32
CA ILE A 87 -11.94 4.90 8.93
C ILE A 87 -12.06 4.80 10.46
N GLN A 88 -11.11 4.11 11.08
CA GLN A 88 -10.96 4.07 12.53
C GLN A 88 -9.87 5.05 12.95
N TYR A 89 -10.24 6.07 13.71
CA TYR A 89 -9.29 7.07 14.21
C TYR A 89 -8.70 6.62 15.55
N SER A 90 -7.40 6.80 15.70
CA SER A 90 -6.67 6.54 16.94
C SER A 90 -5.60 7.61 17.14
N ASP A 91 -5.33 7.96 18.39
CA ASP A 91 -4.17 8.76 18.75
C ASP A 91 -2.92 7.86 18.82
N PHE A 92 -1.84 8.25 18.17
CA PHE A 92 -0.56 7.54 18.27
C PHE A 92 0.63 8.47 18.07
N ASN A 93 1.79 8.04 18.58
CA ASN A 93 3.03 8.77 18.41
C ASN A 93 3.56 8.58 16.97
N ILE A 94 3.45 9.62 16.13
CA ILE A 94 3.87 9.55 14.72
C ILE A 94 5.38 9.37 14.57
N CYS A 95 6.17 9.97 15.47
CA CYS A 95 7.61 9.90 15.37
C CYS A 95 8.15 8.52 15.73
N GLU A 96 7.63 7.91 16.79
CA GLU A 96 7.91 6.50 17.09
C GLU A 96 7.44 5.61 15.94
N PHE A 97 6.24 5.85 15.43
CA PHE A 97 5.68 5.04 14.35
C PHE A 97 6.54 5.06 13.07
N ILE A 98 7.02 6.24 12.66
CA ILE A 98 7.91 6.38 11.50
C ILE A 98 9.28 5.76 11.78
N LYS A 99 9.86 5.99 12.96
CA LYS A 99 11.15 5.39 13.37
C LYS A 99 11.10 3.88 13.33
N ASP A 100 10.07 3.28 13.93
CA ASP A 100 9.84 1.83 13.92
C ASP A 100 9.74 1.29 12.48
N TYR A 101 9.06 2.03 11.59
CA TYR A 101 8.92 1.62 10.21
C TYR A 101 10.25 1.68 9.45
N CYS A 102 11.01 2.77 9.60
CA CYS A 102 12.35 2.91 9.02
C CYS A 102 13.27 1.76 9.47
N GLN A 103 13.24 1.40 10.76
CA GLN A 103 13.99 0.25 11.27
C GLN A 103 13.53 -1.06 10.63
N LYS A 104 12.21 -1.33 10.56
CA LYS A 104 11.67 -2.56 9.95
C LYS A 104 12.11 -2.76 8.50
N ILE A 105 12.25 -1.68 7.74
CA ILE A 105 12.68 -1.76 6.33
C ILE A 105 14.18 -1.54 6.14
N ASN A 106 14.97 -1.41 7.22
CA ASN A 106 16.39 -1.08 7.18
C ASN A 106 16.70 0.19 6.34
N LEU A 107 15.92 1.25 6.56
CA LEU A 107 16.14 2.56 5.95
C LEU A 107 16.85 3.48 6.95
N ASN A 108 18.09 3.85 6.64
CA ASN A 108 18.87 4.82 7.40
C ASN A 108 18.50 6.25 6.95
N ALA A 109 17.46 6.81 7.54
CA ALA A 109 17.03 8.19 7.30
C ALA A 109 17.31 9.09 8.51
N GLN A 110 17.66 10.35 8.25
CA GLN A 110 17.74 11.37 9.28
C GLN A 110 16.32 11.84 9.62
N ILE A 111 15.89 11.63 10.86
CA ILE A 111 14.51 11.93 11.29
C ILE A 111 14.53 13.15 12.24
N MET A 112 13.97 14.26 11.78
CA MET A 112 13.72 15.46 12.58
C MET A 112 12.27 15.46 13.04
N CYS A 113 12.04 15.38 14.34
CA CYS A 113 10.71 15.24 14.93
C CYS A 113 10.46 16.33 15.97
N ASN A 114 9.49 17.20 15.69
CA ASN A 114 9.05 18.26 16.60
C ASN A 114 7.62 18.05 17.13
N HIS A 115 6.87 17.08 16.61
CA HIS A 115 5.51 16.76 17.07
C HIS A 115 5.34 15.26 17.28
N ASN A 116 4.79 14.88 18.43
CA ASN A 116 4.74 13.48 18.82
C ASN A 116 3.41 12.79 18.49
N THR A 117 2.23 13.37 18.79
CA THR A 117 0.96 12.63 18.71
C THR A 117 -0.03 13.18 17.68
N ILE A 118 -0.57 12.32 16.80
CA ILE A 118 -1.63 12.71 15.84
C ILE A 118 -2.86 11.81 15.98
N LYS A 119 -4.03 12.34 15.62
CA LYS A 119 -5.28 11.59 15.53
C LYS A 119 -5.60 11.24 14.08
N THR A 120 -5.36 9.99 13.68
CA THR A 120 -5.68 9.51 12.33
C THR A 120 -5.91 8.00 12.32
N SER A 121 -6.26 7.44 11.16
CA SER A 121 -6.23 5.98 10.99
C SER A 121 -4.80 5.50 10.88
N LYS A 122 -4.33 4.81 11.93
CA LYS A 122 -2.99 4.19 11.94
C LYS A 122 -2.80 3.21 10.79
N GLU A 123 -3.86 2.48 10.41
CA GLU A 123 -3.84 1.53 9.30
C GLU A 123 -3.67 2.22 7.95
N LEU A 124 -4.50 3.23 7.64
CA LEU A 124 -4.36 3.99 6.39
C LEU A 124 -3.05 4.79 6.34
N PHE A 125 -2.64 5.34 7.47
CA PHE A 125 -1.36 6.05 7.57
C PHE A 125 -0.18 5.11 7.32
N SER A 126 -0.25 3.86 7.81
CA SER A 126 0.77 2.84 7.54
C SER A 126 0.93 2.54 6.05
N LEU A 127 -0.18 2.54 5.29
CA LEU A 127 -0.16 2.34 3.84
C LEU A 127 0.53 3.50 3.11
N VAL A 128 0.23 4.73 3.52
CA VAL A 128 0.90 5.92 2.97
C VAL A 128 2.40 5.88 3.28
N LEU A 129 2.77 5.65 4.55
CA LEU A 129 4.17 5.54 4.96
C LEU A 129 4.92 4.45 4.21
N LYS A 130 4.32 3.27 4.06
CA LYS A 130 4.93 2.16 3.32
C LYS A 130 5.31 2.60 1.92
N ASN A 131 4.38 3.19 1.18
CA ASN A 131 4.62 3.63 -0.20
C ASN A 131 5.74 4.68 -0.28
N LEU A 132 5.71 5.68 0.61
CA LEU A 132 6.72 6.75 0.60
C LEU A 132 8.10 6.24 1.02
N LEU A 133 8.18 5.43 2.08
CA LEU A 133 9.45 4.93 2.61
C LEU A 133 10.08 3.84 1.71
N GLU A 134 9.27 2.97 1.09
CA GLU A 134 9.76 2.01 0.10
C GLU A 134 10.31 2.75 -1.14
N ASN A 135 9.64 3.81 -1.58
CA ASN A 135 10.14 4.67 -2.66
C ASN A 135 11.46 5.33 -2.26
N MET A 136 11.56 5.91 -1.06
CA MET A 136 12.83 6.46 -0.57
C MET A 136 13.92 5.38 -0.56
N LYS A 137 13.67 4.20 0.01
CA LYS A 137 14.66 3.12 0.04
C LYS A 137 15.14 2.70 -1.34
N LYS A 138 14.23 2.67 -2.32
CA LYS A 138 14.53 2.21 -3.68
C LYS A 138 15.27 3.26 -4.53
N TYR A 139 14.95 4.54 -4.36
CA TYR A 139 15.38 5.61 -5.26
C TYR A 139 16.37 6.61 -4.62
N SER A 140 16.66 6.51 -3.32
CA SER A 140 17.63 7.38 -2.66
C SER A 140 19.06 7.07 -3.07
N LEU A 141 19.78 8.08 -3.55
CA LEU A 141 21.21 8.01 -3.84
C LEU A 141 22.05 8.18 -2.57
N LYS A 142 21.70 9.13 -1.70
CA LYS A 142 22.31 9.35 -0.37
C LYS A 142 21.37 10.10 0.57
N ASP A 143 21.51 9.81 1.87
CA ASP A 143 21.03 10.58 3.02
C ASP A 143 19.55 11.00 2.96
N PRO A 144 18.59 10.05 2.97
CA PRO A 144 17.17 10.38 3.04
C PRO A 144 16.84 11.11 4.34
N GLN A 145 15.98 12.14 4.24
CA GLN A 145 15.55 12.97 5.36
C GLN A 145 14.05 12.91 5.54
N ILE A 146 13.61 12.87 6.79
CA ILE A 146 12.20 12.89 7.17
C ILE A 146 12.00 13.98 8.21
N THR A 147 11.14 14.95 7.91
CA THR A 147 10.82 16.06 8.81
C THR A 147 9.36 15.99 9.22
N ILE A 148 9.11 16.02 10.53
CA ILE A 148 7.78 15.94 11.13
C ILE A 148 7.56 17.21 11.94
N THR A 149 6.60 18.02 11.51
CA THR A 149 6.18 19.26 12.16
C THR A 149 4.68 19.23 12.46
N ASP A 150 4.19 20.22 13.19
CA ASP A 150 2.76 20.37 13.49
C ASP A 150 1.89 20.60 12.25
N LYS A 151 2.50 21.05 11.13
CA LYS A 151 1.78 21.44 9.91
C LYS A 151 1.89 20.40 8.80
N PHE A 152 3.04 19.75 8.70
CA PHE A 152 3.33 18.83 7.60
C PHE A 152 4.34 17.77 7.99
N ILE A 153 4.35 16.71 7.18
CA ILE A 153 5.36 15.66 7.18
C ILE A 153 6.00 15.70 5.79
N SER A 154 7.33 15.78 5.73
CA SER A 154 8.07 15.75 4.46
C SER A 154 9.01 14.55 4.42
N PHE A 155 9.10 13.95 3.23
CA PHE A 155 10.00 12.86 2.89
C PHE A 155 10.87 13.36 1.74
N GLU A 156 12.17 13.53 1.99
CA GLU A 156 13.10 14.09 1.03
C GLU A 156 14.27 13.15 0.78
N ASN A 157 14.63 12.95 -0.49
CA ASN A 157 15.79 12.18 -0.88
C ASN A 157 16.43 12.76 -2.13
N LYS A 158 17.75 12.61 -2.24
CA LYS A 158 18.44 12.82 -3.50
C LYS A 158 18.16 11.63 -4.42
N SER A 159 17.60 11.87 -5.59
CA SER A 159 17.35 10.86 -6.63
C SER A 159 17.87 11.32 -7.99
N THR A 160 17.79 10.43 -8.97
CA THR A 160 17.85 10.83 -10.38
C THR A 160 16.72 11.79 -10.72
N GLN A 161 16.92 12.60 -11.76
CA GLN A 161 15.93 13.58 -12.21
C GLN A 161 14.61 12.90 -12.59
N ILE A 162 13.52 13.39 -12.02
CA ILE A 162 12.17 12.95 -12.33
C ILE A 162 11.67 13.74 -13.55
N LYS A 163 11.27 13.02 -14.60
CA LYS A 163 10.81 13.54 -15.89
C LYS A 163 9.33 13.92 -15.87
N ASN A 164 8.47 13.09 -15.27
CA ASN A 164 7.01 13.29 -15.29
C ASN A 164 6.42 13.35 -13.88
N ILE A 165 6.69 14.45 -13.17
CA ILE A 165 6.24 14.65 -11.79
C ILE A 165 4.71 14.51 -11.66
N GLU A 166 3.95 15.03 -12.61
CA GLU A 166 2.48 15.02 -12.60
C GLU A 166 1.88 13.61 -12.65
N LYS A 167 2.60 12.65 -13.21
CA LYS A 167 2.13 11.27 -13.38
C LYS A 167 2.48 10.35 -12.22
N LEU A 168 3.30 10.79 -11.26
CA LEU A 168 3.79 9.93 -10.17
C LEU A 168 2.67 9.34 -9.31
N THR A 169 1.53 10.04 -9.21
CA THR A 169 0.37 9.58 -8.45
C THR A 169 -0.65 8.83 -9.31
N GLU A 170 -0.43 8.72 -10.63
CA GLU A 170 -1.29 7.94 -11.51
C GLU A 170 -1.12 6.44 -11.24
N LYS A 171 -2.24 5.72 -11.28
CA LYS A 171 -2.22 4.28 -11.03
C LYS A 171 -1.40 3.58 -12.10
N PHE A 172 -0.52 2.67 -11.67
CA PHE A 172 0.33 1.84 -12.53
C PHE A 172 1.38 2.60 -13.35
N TYR A 173 1.55 3.90 -13.12
CA TYR A 173 2.62 4.66 -13.75
C TYR A 173 3.98 4.20 -13.22
N LYS A 174 4.93 4.01 -14.14
CA LYS A 174 6.34 3.75 -13.86
C LYS A 174 7.16 4.66 -14.74
N GLU A 175 8.17 5.28 -14.15
CA GLU A 175 9.16 6.10 -14.84
C GLU A 175 10.23 5.26 -15.54
#